data_AF-A0A833V0D6-F1
#
_entry.id   AF-A0A833V0D6-F1
#
_cell.length_a   1.000
_cell.length_b   1.000
_cell.length_c   1.000
_cell.angle_alpha   90.00
_cell.angle_beta   90.00
_cell.angle_gamma   90.00
#
_symmetry.space_group_name_H-M   'P 1'
#
loop_
_entity.id
_entity.type
_entity.pdbx_description
1 polymer ?
#
loop_
_entity_poly.entity_id
_entity_poly.type
_entity_poly.pdbx_seq_one_letter_code
_entity_poly.pdbx_strand_id
1 'polypeptide(L)'
;EKLGFPHDSIPSYANAAVGSVKKILKGVNYASGGSGILTESVKTMSDLITMDEQLINHQKTVSRIINKLGNKNATRLLNKCIYSVAIGTNDYINNYFLPKTFYPTSRTYTPSQFAQILFQKLSQQLRTLHKREARKVVVFGLGLLGCIPYEVRINGANISGCVDKFNEAVILFNSRLKSLVSYLNNNLTK
;
A
#
# COMPACT_ATOMS: atom_id res chain seq x y z
N GLU A 1 -22.62 -6.50 -8.10
CA GLU A 1 -22.19 -5.95 -9.40
C GLU A 1 -20.70 -6.20 -9.63
N LYS A 2 -20.30 -6.58 -10.86
CA LYS A 2 -18.89 -6.66 -11.26
C LYS A 2 -18.39 -5.24 -11.58
N LEU A 3 -17.11 -4.95 -11.31
CA LEU A 3 -16.52 -3.61 -11.53
C LEU A 3 -16.33 -3.22 -13.02
N GLY A 4 -16.87 -3.99 -13.97
CA GLY A 4 -16.86 -3.65 -15.40
C GLY A 4 -15.50 -3.72 -16.08
N PHE A 5 -14.48 -4.31 -15.45
CA PHE A 5 -13.20 -4.55 -16.14
C PHE A 5 -13.41 -5.54 -17.30
N PRO A 6 -12.87 -5.25 -18.50
CA PRO A 6 -12.83 -6.25 -19.57
C PRO A 6 -12.04 -7.47 -19.09
N HIS A 7 -12.17 -8.61 -19.78
CA HIS A 7 -11.44 -9.84 -19.44
C HIS A 7 -9.89 -9.68 -19.44
N ASP A 8 -9.38 -8.56 -19.94
CA ASP A 8 -7.96 -8.19 -19.89
C ASP A 8 -7.54 -7.82 -18.46
N SER A 9 -6.42 -8.37 -18.00
CA SER A 9 -5.81 -7.97 -16.73
C SER A 9 -5.31 -6.52 -16.76
N ILE A 10 -5.36 -5.83 -15.61
CA ILE A 10 -4.76 -4.51 -15.46
C ILE A 10 -3.24 -4.65 -15.58
N PRO A 11 -2.58 -3.96 -16.55
CA PRO A 11 -1.15 -4.13 -16.79
C PRO A 11 -0.32 -3.56 -15.64
N SER A 12 0.84 -4.16 -15.38
CA SER A 12 1.85 -3.56 -14.51
C SER A 12 2.32 -2.21 -15.06
N TYR A 13 2.81 -1.33 -14.19
CA TYR A 13 3.36 -0.04 -14.60
C TYR A 13 4.52 -0.20 -15.60
N ALA A 14 5.40 -1.19 -15.41
CA ALA A 14 6.49 -1.46 -16.35
C ALA A 14 5.97 -1.72 -17.77
N ASN A 15 4.93 -2.53 -17.91
CA ASN A 15 4.31 -2.83 -19.21
C ASN A 15 3.49 -1.67 -19.77
N ALA A 16 2.81 -0.91 -18.91
CA ALA A 16 2.02 0.25 -19.31
C ALA A 16 2.89 1.45 -19.71
N ALA A 17 4.06 1.60 -19.08
CA ALA A 17 4.98 2.72 -19.28
C ALA A 17 5.59 2.72 -20.69
N VAL A 18 5.98 1.55 -21.21
CA VAL A 18 6.53 1.39 -22.57
C VAL A 18 5.43 1.42 -23.65
N GLY A 19 4.16 1.28 -23.24
CA GLY A 19 3.01 1.24 -24.14
C GLY A 19 2.41 2.60 -24.50
N SER A 20 1.37 2.57 -25.33
CA SER A 20 0.58 3.76 -25.67
C SER A 20 -0.27 4.24 -24.49
N VAL A 21 -0.61 5.53 -24.46
CA VAL A 21 -1.48 6.12 -23.43
C VAL A 21 -2.84 5.41 -23.35
N LYS A 22 -3.30 4.78 -24.44
CA LYS A 22 -4.54 3.96 -24.43
C LYS A 22 -4.47 2.80 -23.41
N LYS A 23 -3.30 2.20 -23.18
CA LYS A 23 -3.12 1.16 -22.15
C LYS A 23 -3.28 1.74 -20.75
N ILE A 24 -2.64 2.89 -20.48
CA ILE A 24 -2.77 3.62 -19.21
C ILE A 24 -4.24 3.94 -18.90
N LEU A 25 -5.01 4.37 -19.90
CA LEU A 25 -6.42 4.74 -19.72
C LEU A 25 -7.33 3.56 -19.36
N LYS A 26 -6.88 2.31 -19.53
CA LYS A 26 -7.60 1.11 -19.07
C LYS A 26 -7.31 0.76 -17.60
N GLY A 27 -6.29 1.38 -16.99
CA GLY A 27 -5.83 1.09 -15.64
C GLY A 27 -4.34 0.72 -15.62
N VAL A 28 -3.73 0.86 -14.43
CA VAL A 28 -2.32 0.56 -14.20
C VAL A 28 -2.14 -0.04 -12.80
N ASN A 29 -1.37 -1.12 -12.71
CA ASN A 29 -0.97 -1.72 -11.45
C ASN A 29 0.46 -1.28 -11.08
N TYR A 30 0.58 -0.54 -9.99
CA TYR A 30 1.87 -0.06 -9.47
C TYR A 30 2.48 -0.98 -8.41
N ALA A 31 1.75 -1.97 -7.92
CA ALA A 31 2.17 -2.80 -6.81
C ALA A 31 3.48 -3.55 -7.12
N SER A 32 4.33 -3.63 -6.11
CA SER A 32 5.59 -4.38 -6.16
C SER A 32 5.64 -5.34 -4.99
N GLY A 33 5.96 -6.61 -5.28
CA GLY A 33 6.12 -7.65 -4.28
C GLY A 33 7.22 -7.27 -3.28
N GLY A 34 7.01 -7.61 -2.01
CA GLY A 34 7.93 -7.24 -0.94
C GLY A 34 7.80 -5.79 -0.44
N SER A 35 7.11 -4.90 -1.15
CA SER A 35 6.99 -3.49 -0.77
C SER A 35 6.22 -3.26 0.54
N GLY A 36 6.71 -2.30 1.33
CA GLY A 36 6.12 -1.84 2.58
C GLY A 36 5.75 -0.36 2.53
N ILE A 37 5.10 0.10 3.59
CA ILE A 37 4.78 1.52 3.82
C ILE A 37 6.07 2.31 3.98
N LEU A 38 7.03 1.77 4.75
CA LEU A 38 8.35 2.35 4.94
C LEU A 38 9.34 1.82 3.91
N THR A 39 10.17 2.71 3.37
CA THR A 39 11.26 2.35 2.46
C THR A 39 12.32 1.50 3.17
N GLU A 40 12.51 1.72 4.46
CA GLU A 40 13.50 1.02 5.29
C GLU A 40 13.11 -0.44 5.55
N SER A 41 11.81 -0.77 5.49
CA SER A 41 11.28 -2.11 5.71
C SER A 41 11.76 -3.15 4.68
N VAL A 42 12.33 -2.69 3.58
CA VAL A 42 12.62 -3.50 2.40
C VAL A 42 14.06 -3.32 1.91
N LYS A 43 14.90 -2.69 2.73
CA LYS A 43 16.26 -2.27 2.37
C LYS A 43 17.19 -3.43 1.97
N THR A 44 16.90 -4.66 2.39
CA THR A 44 17.69 -5.86 2.05
C THR A 44 17.26 -6.51 0.72
N MET A 45 16.17 -6.06 0.10
CA MET A 45 15.68 -6.59 -1.17
C MET A 45 16.15 -5.69 -2.31
N SER A 46 16.98 -6.23 -3.22
CA SER A 46 17.32 -5.53 -4.46
C SER A 46 16.11 -5.48 -5.40
N ASP A 47 16.05 -4.46 -6.26
CA ASP A 47 15.08 -4.31 -7.36
C ASP A 47 13.60 -4.14 -6.99
N LEU A 48 13.28 -3.82 -5.73
CA LEU A 48 11.90 -3.48 -5.35
C LEU A 48 11.52 -2.05 -5.72
N ILE A 49 10.22 -1.83 -5.95
CA ILE A 49 9.63 -0.49 -6.05
C ILE A 49 8.91 -0.15 -4.74
N THR A 50 9.49 0.76 -3.97
CA THR A 50 8.93 1.27 -2.71
C THR A 50 7.59 1.97 -2.96
N MET A 51 6.73 2.08 -1.95
CA MET A 51 5.46 2.79 -2.09
C MET A 51 5.65 4.24 -2.59
N ASP A 52 6.71 4.92 -2.17
CA ASP A 52 7.01 6.27 -2.64
C ASP A 52 7.36 6.28 -4.14
N GLU A 53 8.11 5.30 -4.63
CA GLU A 53 8.38 5.14 -6.06
C GLU A 53 7.14 4.73 -6.86
N GLN A 54 6.24 3.94 -6.26
CA GLN A 54 4.93 3.64 -6.86
C GLN A 54 4.10 4.92 -7.05
N LEU A 55 4.14 5.85 -6.08
CA LEU A 55 3.51 7.17 -6.20
C LEU A 55 4.16 8.04 -7.26
N ILE A 56 5.49 7.99 -7.39
CA ILE A 56 6.21 8.69 -8.48
C ILE A 56 5.81 8.14 -9.84
N ASN A 57 5.69 6.82 -9.98
CA ASN A 57 5.21 6.17 -11.20
C ASN A 57 3.75 6.54 -11.51
N HIS A 58 2.91 6.67 -10.47
CA HIS A 58 1.57 7.21 -10.65
C HIS A 58 1.59 8.67 -11.13
N GLN A 59 2.44 9.53 -10.57
CA GLN A 59 2.58 10.91 -11.04
C GLN A 59 2.99 10.99 -12.51
N LYS A 60 3.95 10.16 -12.95
CA LYS A 60 4.32 10.05 -14.38
C LYS A 60 3.12 9.64 -15.24
N THR A 61 2.29 8.73 -14.74
CA THR A 61 1.05 8.32 -15.41
C THR A 61 0.08 9.49 -15.55
N VAL A 62 -0.14 10.26 -14.48
CA VAL A 62 -1.00 11.44 -14.47
C VAL A 62 -0.53 12.47 -15.49
N SER A 63 0.77 12.77 -15.54
CA SER A 63 1.34 13.69 -16.54
C SER A 63 1.05 13.24 -17.98
N ARG A 64 1.15 11.94 -18.27
CA ARG A 64 0.82 11.40 -19.61
C ARG A 64 -0.66 11.52 -19.94
N ILE A 65 -1.54 11.32 -18.95
CA ILE A 65 -2.99 11.50 -19.12
C ILE A 65 -3.31 12.96 -19.40
N ILE A 66 -2.72 13.90 -18.66
CA ILE A 66 -2.88 15.35 -18.86
C ILE A 66 -2.42 15.74 -20.26
N ASN A 67 -1.23 15.30 -20.69
CA ASN A 67 -0.72 15.60 -22.03
C ASN A 67 -1.63 15.08 -23.14
N LYS A 68 -2.35 13.97 -22.92
CA LYS A 68 -3.23 13.37 -23.93
C LYS A 68 -4.64 13.97 -23.96
N LEU A 69 -5.20 14.30 -22.79
CA LEU A 69 -6.62 14.67 -22.65
C LEU A 69 -6.83 16.16 -22.31
N GLY A 70 -5.78 16.86 -21.91
CA GLY A 70 -5.85 18.18 -21.28
C GLY A 70 -6.25 18.10 -19.80
N ASN A 71 -5.92 19.15 -19.05
CA ASN A 71 -6.06 19.18 -17.59
C ASN A 71 -7.49 18.86 -17.12
N LYS A 72 -8.50 19.56 -17.66
CA LYS A 72 -9.92 19.40 -17.26
C LYS A 72 -10.42 17.96 -17.45
N ASN A 73 -10.09 17.32 -18.56
CA ASN A 73 -10.52 15.95 -18.84
C ASN A 73 -9.74 14.93 -18.00
N ALA A 74 -8.45 15.16 -17.78
CA ALA A 74 -7.62 14.32 -16.93
C ALA A 74 -8.14 14.32 -15.49
N THR A 75 -8.39 15.49 -14.90
CA THR A 75 -8.99 15.60 -13.55
C THR A 75 -10.33 14.87 -13.48
N ARG A 76 -11.22 15.06 -14.47
CA ARG A 76 -12.51 14.37 -14.51
C ARG A 76 -12.37 12.85 -14.60
N LEU A 77 -11.36 12.34 -15.31
CA LEU A 77 -11.07 10.91 -15.38
C LEU A 77 -10.54 10.38 -14.04
N LEU A 78 -9.51 11.03 -13.49
CA LEU A 78 -8.85 10.61 -12.24
C LEU A 78 -9.82 10.60 -11.05
N ASN A 79 -10.70 11.59 -10.96
CA ASN A 79 -11.75 11.64 -9.93
C ASN A 79 -12.75 10.47 -10.00
N LYS A 80 -12.88 9.83 -11.18
CA LYS A 80 -13.74 8.66 -11.38
C LYS A 80 -13.02 7.34 -11.10
N CYS A 81 -11.69 7.30 -11.23
CA CYS A 81 -10.87 6.12 -10.99
C CYS A 81 -10.99 5.63 -9.55
N ILE A 82 -10.88 4.31 -9.37
CA ILE A 82 -10.76 3.66 -8.06
C ILE A 82 -9.30 3.28 -7.84
N TYR A 83 -8.76 3.65 -6.69
CA TYR A 83 -7.39 3.38 -6.28
C TYR A 83 -7.40 2.35 -5.16
N SER A 84 -6.85 1.16 -5.39
CA SER A 84 -6.74 0.11 -4.38
C SER A 84 -5.33 0.10 -3.77
N VAL A 85 -5.23 0.23 -2.45
CA VAL A 85 -3.98 0.26 -1.69
C VAL A 85 -3.97 -0.89 -0.69
N ALA A 86 -3.15 -1.91 -0.94
CA ALA A 86 -2.93 -3.04 -0.04
C ALA A 86 -1.43 -3.11 0.27
N ILE A 87 -1.04 -2.64 1.46
CA ILE A 87 0.35 -2.49 1.86
C ILE A 87 0.48 -2.52 3.38
N GLY A 88 1.65 -2.87 3.91
CA GLY A 88 1.95 -2.89 5.35
C GLY A 88 2.38 -4.26 5.88
N THR A 89 2.06 -5.35 5.18
CA THR A 89 2.44 -6.71 5.60
C THR A 89 3.96 -6.85 5.76
N ASN A 90 4.72 -6.34 4.77
CA ASN A 90 6.18 -6.46 4.77
C ASN A 90 6.86 -5.63 5.86
N ASP A 91 6.25 -4.53 6.30
CA ASP A 91 6.74 -3.77 7.46
C ASP A 91 6.75 -4.59 8.74
N TYR A 92 5.83 -5.56 8.87
CA TYR A 92 5.80 -6.46 10.00
C TYR A 92 6.67 -7.70 9.78
N ILE A 93 6.42 -8.49 8.75
CA ILE A 93 7.08 -9.80 8.60
C ILE A 93 8.51 -9.71 8.08
N ASN A 94 8.83 -8.69 7.28
CA ASN A 94 10.16 -8.48 6.70
C ASN A 94 10.97 -7.40 7.40
N ASN A 95 10.46 -6.83 8.50
CA ASN A 95 11.18 -5.83 9.29
C ASN A 95 10.92 -5.96 10.80
N TYR A 96 9.71 -5.64 11.30
CA TYR A 96 9.45 -5.55 12.73
C TYR A 96 9.69 -6.88 13.48
N PHE A 97 9.16 -7.98 12.94
CA PHE A 97 9.26 -9.32 13.53
C PHE A 97 10.45 -10.12 13.02
N LEU A 98 11.18 -9.62 12.01
CA LEU A 98 12.35 -10.30 11.48
C LEU A 98 13.47 -10.31 12.56
N PRO A 99 14.32 -11.37 12.62
CA PRO A 99 15.29 -11.49 13.69
C PRO A 99 16.18 -10.25 13.84
N LYS A 100 16.50 -9.95 15.09
CA LYS A 100 17.20 -8.72 15.53
C LYS A 100 18.57 -8.52 14.88
N THR A 101 19.17 -9.58 14.35
CA THR A 101 20.43 -9.55 13.60
C THR A 101 20.30 -8.84 12.26
N PHE A 102 19.08 -8.73 11.72
CA PHE A 102 18.80 -8.08 10.44
C PHE A 102 18.15 -6.70 10.62
N TYR A 103 17.22 -6.56 11.58
CA TYR A 103 16.54 -5.28 11.85
C TYR A 103 16.37 -5.02 13.36
N PRO A 104 16.74 -3.83 13.88
CA PRO A 104 16.60 -3.49 15.30
C PRO A 104 15.21 -2.98 15.66
N THR A 105 14.27 -2.92 14.72
CA THR A 105 13.00 -2.19 14.85
C THR A 105 12.18 -2.61 16.07
N SER A 106 12.06 -3.91 16.35
CA SER A 106 11.36 -4.41 17.55
C SER A 106 12.12 -4.24 18.87
N ARG A 107 13.39 -3.82 18.84
CA ARG A 107 14.11 -3.33 20.03
C ARG A 107 13.88 -1.85 20.26
N THR A 108 13.81 -1.07 19.19
CA THR A 108 13.67 0.39 19.25
C THR A 108 12.24 0.82 19.54
N TYR A 109 11.25 0.09 19.01
CA TYR A 109 9.85 0.48 19.06
C TYR A 109 8.96 -0.62 19.63
N THR A 110 8.08 -0.25 20.53
CA THR A 110 6.90 -1.06 20.89
C THR A 110 5.97 -1.23 19.68
N PRO A 111 5.06 -2.23 19.67
CA PRO A 111 4.13 -2.41 18.55
C PRO A 111 3.27 -1.16 18.29
N SER A 112 2.91 -0.45 19.36
CA SER A 112 2.15 0.81 19.30
C SER A 112 2.93 1.97 18.69
N GLN A 113 4.21 2.11 19.02
CA GLN A 113 5.08 3.13 18.42
C GLN A 113 5.33 2.82 16.94
N PHE A 114 5.60 1.55 16.60
CA PHE A 114 5.81 1.17 15.21
C PHE A 114 4.55 1.37 14.36
N ALA A 115 3.38 0.98 14.86
CA ALA A 115 2.10 1.26 14.21
C ALA A 115 1.87 2.78 14.00
N GLN A 116 2.35 3.62 14.91
CA GLN A 116 2.29 5.08 14.75
C GLN A 116 3.14 5.59 13.59
N ILE A 117 4.36 5.05 13.45
CA ILE A 117 5.28 5.41 12.37
C ILE A 117 4.68 5.01 11.02
N LEU A 118 4.17 3.78 10.90
CA LEU A 118 3.47 3.30 9.70
C LEU A 118 2.26 4.19 9.37
N PHE A 119 1.45 4.53 10.38
CA PHE A 119 0.30 5.39 10.22
C PHE A 119 0.67 6.78 9.68
N GLN A 120 1.70 7.42 10.24
CA GLN A 120 2.15 8.75 9.79
C GLN A 120 2.61 8.72 8.34
N LYS A 121 3.42 7.72 7.97
CA LYS A 121 3.90 7.56 6.60
C LYS A 121 2.76 7.26 5.61
N LEU A 122 1.87 6.33 5.94
CA LEU A 122 0.74 5.99 5.09
C LEU A 122 -0.21 7.18 4.90
N SER A 123 -0.46 7.97 5.95
CA SER A 123 -1.24 9.21 5.87
C SER A 123 -0.64 10.19 4.87
N GLN A 124 0.69 10.37 4.88
CA GLN A 124 1.38 11.21 3.91
C GLN A 124 1.23 10.67 2.48
N GLN A 125 1.42 9.36 2.28
CA GLN A 125 1.30 8.71 0.98
C GLN A 125 -0.11 8.82 0.39
N LEU A 126 -1.15 8.62 1.20
CA LEU A 126 -2.56 8.78 0.79
C LEU A 126 -2.89 10.24 0.46
N ARG A 127 -2.37 11.20 1.22
CA ARG A 127 -2.48 12.64 0.89
C ARG A 127 -1.78 12.98 -0.43
N THR A 128 -0.66 12.34 -0.74
CA THR A 128 0.03 12.49 -2.03
C THR A 128 -0.84 11.98 -3.19
N LEU A 129 -1.50 10.81 -3.05
CA LEU A 129 -2.49 10.36 -4.05
C LEU A 129 -3.62 11.38 -4.22
N HIS A 130 -4.17 11.88 -3.12
CA HIS A 130 -5.26 12.86 -3.17
C HIS A 130 -4.84 14.15 -3.91
N LYS A 131 -3.62 14.65 -3.66
CA LYS A 131 -3.02 15.80 -4.39
C LYS A 131 -2.79 15.53 -5.88
N ARG A 132 -2.99 14.30 -6.36
CA ARG A 132 -2.90 13.87 -7.76
C ARG A 132 -4.26 13.44 -8.32
N GLU A 133 -5.32 14.08 -7.84
CA GLU A 133 -6.71 13.88 -8.29
C GLU A 133 -7.32 12.49 -7.96
N ALA A 134 -6.69 11.70 -7.09
CA ALA A 134 -7.33 10.51 -6.57
C ALA A 134 -8.45 10.91 -5.58
N ARG A 135 -9.67 10.43 -5.81
CA ARG A 135 -10.83 10.71 -4.95
C ARG A 135 -11.49 9.47 -4.36
N LYS A 136 -11.40 8.32 -5.03
CA LYS A 136 -11.97 7.05 -4.55
C LYS A 136 -10.83 6.11 -4.21
N VAL A 137 -10.39 6.12 -2.95
CA VAL A 137 -9.29 5.29 -2.48
C VAL A 137 -9.81 4.22 -1.53
N VAL A 138 -9.55 2.95 -1.87
CA VAL A 138 -9.82 1.78 -1.04
C VAL A 138 -8.50 1.37 -0.39
N VAL A 139 -8.45 1.39 0.94
CA VAL A 139 -7.26 0.97 1.70
C VAL A 139 -7.60 -0.30 2.47
N PHE A 140 -6.81 -1.35 2.26
CA PHE A 140 -7.02 -2.65 2.89
C PHE A 140 -6.30 -2.71 4.24
N GLY A 141 -6.99 -3.24 5.25
CA GLY A 141 -6.35 -3.69 6.49
C GLY A 141 -5.50 -4.93 6.24
N LEU A 142 -4.60 -5.22 7.18
CA LEU A 142 -3.75 -6.40 7.14
C LEU A 142 -4.54 -7.65 7.57
N GLY A 143 -4.29 -8.76 6.89
CA GLY A 143 -4.76 -10.08 7.34
C GLY A 143 -4.00 -10.56 8.58
N LEU A 144 -4.51 -11.60 9.24
CA LEU A 144 -3.89 -12.20 10.42
C LEU A 144 -2.52 -12.80 10.07
N LEU A 145 -1.45 -12.03 10.32
CA LEU A 145 -0.09 -12.40 9.97
C LEU A 145 0.41 -13.62 10.73
N GLY A 146 -0.07 -13.83 11.97
CA GLY A 146 0.28 -15.00 12.77
C GLY A 146 -0.27 -16.31 12.22
N CYS A 147 -1.19 -16.26 11.26
CA CYS A 147 -1.76 -17.44 10.60
C CYS A 147 -1.08 -17.73 9.25
N ILE A 148 -0.06 -16.96 8.86
CA ILE A 148 0.74 -17.26 7.67
C ILE A 148 1.50 -18.57 7.92
N PRO A 149 1.43 -19.57 7.01
CA PRO A 149 2.06 -20.88 7.24
C PRO A 149 3.55 -20.80 7.58
N TYR A 150 4.27 -19.86 6.96
CA TYR A 150 5.69 -19.62 7.26
C TYR A 150 5.91 -19.16 8.70
N GLU A 151 5.10 -18.22 9.20
CA GLU A 151 5.22 -17.70 10.57
C GLU A 151 4.86 -18.76 11.61
N VAL A 152 3.82 -19.56 11.35
CA VAL A 152 3.44 -20.69 12.19
C VAL A 152 4.58 -21.71 12.29
N ARG A 153 5.21 -22.04 11.16
CA ARG A 153 6.31 -23.01 11.11
C ARG A 153 7.52 -22.56 11.93
N ILE A 154 7.88 -21.28 11.88
CA ILE A 154 9.11 -20.76 12.49
C ILE A 154 8.92 -20.38 13.96
N ASN A 155 7.75 -19.85 14.33
CA ASN A 155 7.50 -19.34 15.69
C ASN A 155 6.69 -20.32 16.57
N GLY A 156 6.09 -21.34 15.97
CA GLY A 156 5.13 -22.22 16.63
C GLY A 156 3.73 -21.59 16.74
N ALA A 157 2.70 -22.41 16.62
CA ALA A 157 1.32 -21.98 16.83
C ALA A 157 0.86 -22.22 18.27
N ASN A 158 -0.09 -21.39 18.72
CA ASN A 158 -0.89 -21.67 19.91
C ASN A 158 -2.03 -22.67 19.60
N ILE A 159 -2.94 -22.86 20.56
CA ILE A 159 -4.13 -23.71 20.43
C ILE A 159 -5.01 -23.31 19.23
N SER A 160 -5.05 -22.02 18.87
CA SER A 160 -5.83 -21.51 17.73
C SER A 160 -5.18 -21.76 16.36
N GLY A 161 -3.95 -22.30 16.33
CA GLY A 161 -3.22 -22.55 15.08
C GLY A 161 -2.47 -21.32 14.54
N CYS A 162 -2.37 -20.23 15.30
CA CYS A 162 -1.70 -18.99 14.88
C CYS A 162 -0.70 -18.46 15.94
N VAL A 163 0.12 -17.48 15.55
CA VAL A 163 1.06 -16.76 16.42
C VAL A 163 0.41 -15.47 16.94
N ASP A 164 -0.03 -15.43 18.20
CA ASP A 164 -0.82 -14.32 18.76
C ASP A 164 -0.14 -12.96 18.65
N LYS A 165 1.14 -12.90 18.98
CA LYS A 165 1.95 -11.67 18.96
C LYS A 165 1.88 -10.93 17.62
N PHE A 166 1.81 -11.66 16.51
CA PHE A 166 1.71 -11.09 15.16
C PHE A 166 0.31 -10.50 14.94
N ASN A 167 -0.72 -11.24 15.35
CA ASN A 167 -2.11 -10.85 15.21
C ASN A 167 -2.47 -9.64 16.08
N GLU A 168 -1.93 -9.55 17.30
CA GLU A 168 -2.11 -8.39 18.19
C GLU A 168 -1.59 -7.09 17.55
N ALA A 169 -0.40 -7.13 16.95
CA ALA A 169 0.17 -5.97 16.25
C ALA A 169 -0.68 -5.56 15.04
N VAL A 170 -1.22 -6.53 14.30
CA VAL A 170 -2.12 -6.31 13.17
C VAL A 170 -3.45 -5.69 13.59
N ILE A 171 -4.06 -6.18 14.68
CA ILE A 171 -5.31 -5.64 15.20
C ILE A 171 -5.13 -4.17 15.57
N LEU A 172 -4.01 -3.82 16.20
CA LEU A 172 -3.68 -2.44 16.52
C LEU A 172 -3.52 -1.57 15.27
N PHE A 173 -2.80 -2.06 14.24
CA PHE A 173 -2.67 -1.36 12.97
C PHE A 173 -4.03 -1.13 12.30
N ASN A 174 -4.85 -2.17 12.18
CA ASN A 174 -6.16 -2.12 11.54
C ASN A 174 -7.13 -1.17 12.26
N SER A 175 -7.07 -1.11 13.58
CA SER A 175 -7.83 -0.14 14.38
C SER A 175 -7.45 1.30 14.02
N ARG A 176 -6.15 1.61 13.96
CA ARG A 176 -5.65 2.94 13.58
C ARG A 176 -5.93 3.30 12.13
N LEU A 177 -5.92 2.31 11.23
CA LEU A 177 -6.23 2.52 9.82
C LEU A 177 -7.67 3.02 9.63
N LYS A 178 -8.65 2.48 10.37
CA LYS A 178 -10.03 2.97 10.34
C LYS A 178 -10.11 4.44 10.74
N SER A 179 -9.45 4.80 11.83
CA SER A 179 -9.37 6.19 12.29
C SER A 179 -8.68 7.11 11.27
N LEU A 180 -7.63 6.64 10.60
CA LEU A 180 -6.95 7.38 9.53
C LEU A 180 -7.93 7.71 8.40
N VAL A 181 -8.64 6.70 7.89
CA VAL A 181 -9.57 6.84 6.77
C VAL A 181 -10.68 7.82 7.15
N SER A 182 -11.25 7.70 8.36
CA SER A 182 -12.24 8.66 8.85
C SER A 182 -11.69 10.09 8.90
N TYR A 183 -10.49 10.26 9.44
CA TYR A 183 -9.85 11.57 9.52
C TYR A 183 -9.58 12.17 8.13
N LEU A 184 -9.05 11.39 7.19
CA LEU A 184 -8.80 11.86 5.81
C LEU A 184 -10.11 12.24 5.11
N ASN A 185 -11.17 11.45 5.25
CA ASN A 185 -12.50 11.78 4.71
C ASN A 185 -13.12 13.03 5.37
N ASN A 186 -12.74 13.40 6.58
CA ASN A 186 -13.25 14.65 7.18
C ASN A 186 -12.44 15.89 6.76
N ASN A 187 -11.21 15.70 6.29
CA ASN A 187 -10.26 16.79 6.05
C ASN A 187 -9.88 17.01 4.57
N LEU A 188 -10.14 16.04 3.70
CA LEU A 188 -9.75 16.10 2.28
C LEU A 188 -10.91 16.23 1.31
N THR A 189 -12.12 15.83 1.69
CA THR A 189 -13.32 15.84 0.81
C THR A 189 -14.19 17.07 1.00
N LYS A 190 -13.58 18.26 1.09
CA LYS A 190 -14.30 19.53 0.93
C LYS A 190 -14.30 19.98 -0.53
#